data_AF-X1IS76-F1
#
_entry.id   AF-X1IS76-F1
#
_cell.length_a   1.000
_cell.length_b   1.000
_cell.length_c   1.000
_cell.angle_alpha   90.00
_cell.angle_beta   90.00
_cell.angle_gamma   90.00
#
_symmetry.space_group_name_H-M   'P 1'
#
loop_
_entity.id
_entity.type
_entity.pdbx_description
1 polymer ?
#
loop_
_entity_poly.entity_id
_entity_poly.type
_entity_poly.pdbx_seq_one_letter_code
_entity_poly.pdbx_strand_id
1 'polypeptide(L)'
;VQTLGGHGRFPIQEIQNILKGKRDSDTNVTRITIPNNKCAIYGRVSSHKQKKRDVLSRQIEVMKDFAQEKKQKIYNEYKDISSGLNTRRKGLWRLIRDARTITFL
;
A
#
# COMPACT_ATOMS: atom_id res chain seq x y z
N VAL A 1 6.76 -19.60 -2.09
CA VAL A 1 6.75 -21.00 -2.59
C VAL A 1 5.31 -21.48 -2.67
N GLN A 2 4.93 -22.27 -3.68
CA GLN A 2 3.59 -22.86 -3.78
C GLN A 2 3.70 -24.38 -3.62
N THR A 3 2.71 -25.00 -2.97
CA THR A 3 2.60 -26.47 -2.99
C THR A 3 2.02 -26.93 -4.33
N LEU A 4 2.12 -28.23 -4.63
CA LEU A 4 1.43 -28.86 -5.76
C LEU A 4 -0.09 -28.58 -5.75
N GLY A 5 -0.69 -28.30 -4.59
CA GLY A 5 -2.08 -27.89 -4.44
C GLY A 5 -2.36 -26.38 -4.55
N GLY A 6 -1.40 -25.56 -4.99
CA GLY A 6 -1.60 -24.12 -5.19
C GLY A 6 -1.65 -23.26 -3.92
N HIS A 7 -1.39 -23.85 -2.74
CA HIS A 7 -1.35 -23.10 -1.49
C HIS A 7 -0.05 -22.30 -1.37
N GLY A 8 -0.17 -21.00 -1.10
CA GLY A 8 0.98 -20.14 -0.80
C GLY A 8 1.65 -20.53 0.50
N ARG A 9 2.98 -20.64 0.49
CA ARG A 9 3.83 -20.85 1.66
C ARG A 9 4.71 -19.64 1.90
N PHE A 10 4.78 -19.22 3.15
CA PHE A 10 5.67 -18.17 3.65
C PHE A 10 6.81 -18.82 4.44
N PRO A 11 8.08 -18.38 4.26
CA PRO A 11 9.18 -18.85 5.07
C PRO A 11 8.93 -18.56 6.55
N ILE A 12 9.07 -19.59 7.41
CA ILE A 12 8.84 -19.44 8.86
C ILE A 12 9.78 -18.39 9.48
N GLN A 13 10.99 -18.27 8.92
CA GLN A 13 12.01 -17.35 9.38
C GLN A 13 11.61 -15.88 9.15
N GLU A 14 10.91 -15.59 8.05
CA GLU A 14 10.38 -14.24 7.76
C GLU A 14 9.24 -13.87 8.73
N ILE A 15 8.35 -14.82 9.04
CA ILE A 15 7.31 -14.65 10.06
C ILE A 15 7.95 -14.34 11.41
N GLN A 16 8.98 -15.10 11.79
CA GLN A 16 9.71 -14.87 13.03
C GLN A 16 10.42 -13.51 13.07
N ASN A 17 11.02 -13.06 11.97
CA ASN A 17 11.68 -11.75 11.90
C ASN A 17 10.68 -10.61 12.10
N ILE A 18 9.49 -10.70 11.50
CA ILE A 18 8.39 -9.74 11.68
C ILE A 18 7.94 -9.72 13.14
N LEU A 19 7.69 -10.90 13.74
CA LEU A 19 7.24 -11.02 15.13
C LEU A 19 8.27 -10.49 16.13
N LYS A 20 9.56 -10.67 15.85
CA LYS A 20 10.67 -10.16 16.67
C LYS A 20 10.90 -8.66 16.49
N GLY A 21 10.16 -7.99 15.60
CA GLY A 21 10.32 -6.56 15.34
C GLY A 21 11.65 -6.19 14.67
N LYS A 22 12.40 -7.17 14.16
CA LYS A 22 13.61 -6.94 13.35
C LYS A 22 13.18 -6.51 11.95
N ARG A 23 12.67 -5.29 11.82
CA ARG A 23 12.84 -4.56 10.57
C ARG A 23 14.29 -4.13 10.55
N ASP A 24 14.93 -4.26 9.39
CA ASP A 24 16.28 -3.77 9.18
C ASP A 24 16.44 -2.44 9.91
N SER A 25 17.37 -2.43 10.85
CA SER A 25 17.84 -1.24 11.56
C SER A 25 18.52 -0.35 10.53
N ASP A 26 17.74 0.17 9.60
CA ASP A 26 18.23 0.79 8.40
C ASP A 26 18.25 2.29 8.64
N THR A 27 19.43 2.67 9.13
CA THR A 27 20.11 3.92 8.90
C THR A 27 19.59 5.13 9.66
N ASN A 28 20.51 5.77 10.37
CA ASN A 28 20.45 7.16 10.85
C ASN A 28 20.19 8.11 9.67
N VAL A 29 18.99 8.09 9.10
CA VAL A 29 18.53 9.11 8.19
C VAL A 29 17.94 10.19 9.07
N THR A 30 18.72 11.25 9.28
CA THR A 30 18.25 12.52 9.84
C THR A 30 17.02 12.93 9.02
N ARG A 31 15.82 12.66 9.55
CA ARG A 31 14.57 13.08 8.91
C ARG A 31 14.52 14.60 9.00
N ILE A 32 15.08 15.29 8.01
CA ILE A 32 14.69 16.66 7.73
C ILE A 32 13.22 16.56 7.36
N THR A 33 12.37 16.79 8.36
CA THR A 33 10.92 16.79 8.20
C THR A 33 10.55 18.11 7.55
N ILE A 34 10.86 18.22 6.26
CA ILE A 34 10.19 19.23 5.44
C ILE A 34 8.71 18.80 5.45
N PRO A 35 7.77 19.69 5.82
CA PRO A 35 6.35 19.41 5.70
C PRO A 35 6.00 19.28 4.21
N ASN A 36 6.26 18.10 3.66
CA ASN A 36 5.77 17.74 2.35
C ASN A 36 4.31 17.34 2.55
N ASN A 37 3.41 18.31 2.38
CA ASN A 37 1.97 18.09 2.48
C ASN A 37 1.44 17.16 1.37
N LYS A 38 2.28 16.50 0.58
CA LYS A 38 1.85 15.57 -0.46
C LYS A 38 1.51 14.20 0.14
N CYS A 39 0.41 13.60 -0.30
CA CYS A 39 0.00 12.24 0.09
C CYS A 39 -0.46 11.42 -1.13
N ALA A 40 -0.52 10.10 -0.99
CA ALA A 40 -1.15 9.22 -1.99
C ALA A 40 -2.21 8.35 -1.34
N ILE A 41 -3.19 7.95 -2.14
CA ILE A 41 -4.29 7.09 -1.70
C ILE A 41 -4.11 5.69 -2.31
N TYR A 42 -4.19 4.65 -1.49
CA TYR A 42 -4.24 3.26 -1.95
C TYR A 42 -5.53 2.59 -1.48
N GLY A 43 -6.36 2.18 -2.44
CA GLY A 43 -7.60 1.43 -2.18
C GLY A 43 -7.52 -0.02 -2.67
N ARG A 44 -8.06 -0.97 -1.90
CA ARG A 44 -8.11 -2.39 -2.30
C ARG A 44 -9.44 -3.03 -1.93
N VAL A 45 -9.97 -3.86 -2.82
CA VAL A 45 -11.10 -4.77 -2.53
C VAL A 45 -10.79 -6.22 -2.90
N SER A 46 -11.34 -7.15 -2.12
CA SER A 46 -11.01 -8.58 -2.20
C SER A 46 -11.85 -9.35 -3.24
N SER A 47 -12.97 -8.79 -3.70
CA SER A 47 -13.90 -9.48 -4.59
C SER A 47 -14.26 -8.67 -5.83
N HIS A 48 -14.33 -9.34 -6.98
CA HIS A 48 -14.91 -8.77 -8.20
C HIS A 48 -16.41 -8.45 -8.03
N LYS A 49 -17.13 -9.11 -7.10
CA LYS A 49 -18.51 -8.71 -6.73
C LYS A 49 -18.56 -7.33 -6.07
N GLN A 50 -17.49 -6.90 -5.38
CA GLN A 50 -17.39 -5.56 -4.79
C GLN A 50 -17.07 -4.48 -5.84
N LYS A 51 -16.49 -4.86 -7.00
CA LYS A 51 -16.32 -3.97 -8.15
C LYS A 51 -17.67 -3.53 -8.74
N LYS A 52 -18.70 -4.40 -8.70
CA LYS A 52 -20.06 -4.10 -9.21
C LYS A 52 -20.87 -3.11 -8.35
N ARG A 53 -20.44 -2.81 -7.13
CA ARG A 53 -21.17 -1.91 -6.19
C ARG A 53 -20.48 -0.57 -5.95
N ASP A 54 -19.47 -0.23 -6.75
CA ASP A 54 -18.72 1.04 -6.65
C ASP A 54 -18.12 1.35 -5.26
N VAL A 55 -17.98 0.33 -4.42
CA VAL A 55 -17.53 0.44 -3.03
C VAL A 55 -16.11 1.01 -2.95
N LEU A 56 -15.25 0.58 -3.88
CA LEU A 56 -13.87 1.06 -3.94
C LEU A 56 -13.79 2.54 -4.29
N SER A 57 -14.63 3.02 -5.21
CA SER A 57 -14.67 4.43 -5.60
C SER A 57 -15.18 5.29 -4.44
N ARG A 58 -16.25 4.85 -3.77
CA ARG A 58 -16.78 5.54 -2.58
C ARG A 58 -15.76 5.60 -1.43
N GLN A 59 -15.04 4.53 -1.18
CA GLN A 59 -13.97 4.52 -0.18
C GLN A 59 -12.85 5.51 -0.52
N ILE A 60 -12.48 5.59 -1.80
CA ILE A 60 -11.46 6.54 -2.26
C ILE A 60 -11.94 7.98 -2.12
N GLU A 61 -13.21 8.26 -2.40
CA GLU A 61 -13.76 9.61 -2.23
C GLU A 61 -13.72 10.06 -0.77
N VAL A 62 -14.12 9.20 0.16
CA VAL A 62 -13.99 9.47 1.61
C VAL A 62 -12.53 9.76 2.00
N MET A 63 -11.56 9.06 1.39
CA MET A 63 -10.14 9.34 1.65
C MET A 63 -9.67 10.66 1.04
N LYS A 64 -10.27 11.10 -0.06
CA LYS A 64 -9.98 12.43 -0.65
C LYS A 64 -10.49 13.53 0.26
N ASP A 65 -11.72 13.41 0.73
CA ASP A 65 -12.33 14.38 1.66
C ASP A 65 -11.44 14.53 2.90
N PHE A 66 -11.03 13.40 3.49
CA PHE A 66 -10.12 13.40 4.63
C PHE A 66 -8.76 14.08 4.32
N ALA A 67 -8.16 13.81 3.16
CA ALA A 67 -6.90 14.45 2.77
C ALA A 67 -7.07 15.96 2.55
N GLN A 68 -8.21 16.40 1.98
CA GLN A 68 -8.55 17.80 1.81
C GLN A 68 -8.73 18.51 3.17
N GLU A 69 -9.47 17.91 4.11
CA GLU A 69 -9.62 18.40 5.48
C GLU A 69 -8.26 18.57 6.18
N LYS A 70 -7.31 17.69 5.90
CA LYS A 70 -5.93 17.74 6.42
C LYS A 70 -5.00 18.66 5.64
N LYS A 71 -5.51 19.39 4.63
CA LYS A 71 -4.71 20.27 3.74
C LYS A 71 -3.54 19.52 3.08
N GLN A 72 -3.76 18.25 2.75
CA GLN A 72 -2.79 17.42 2.04
C GLN A 72 -3.07 17.44 0.54
N LYS A 73 -2.01 17.58 -0.26
CA LYS A 73 -2.07 17.51 -1.72
C LYS A 73 -1.95 16.05 -2.15
N ILE A 74 -3.05 15.48 -2.61
CA ILE A 74 -3.02 14.13 -3.18
C ILE A 74 -2.23 14.17 -4.49
N TYR A 75 -1.14 13.42 -4.59
CA TYR A 75 -0.33 13.36 -5.81
C TYR A 75 -0.73 12.20 -6.73
N ASN A 76 -1.28 11.10 -6.18
CA ASN A 76 -1.72 9.95 -6.97
C ASN A 76 -2.69 9.04 -6.20
N GLU A 77 -3.45 8.25 -6.95
CA GLU A 77 -4.35 7.19 -6.47
C GLU A 77 -3.93 5.84 -7.05
N TYR A 78 -3.97 4.80 -6.21
CA TYR A 78 -3.61 3.43 -6.56
C TYR A 78 -4.74 2.49 -6.16
N LYS A 79 -5.08 1.54 -7.03
CA LYS A 79 -6.22 0.65 -6.85
C LYS A 79 -5.84 -0.78 -7.15
N ASP A 80 -6.25 -1.71 -6.30
CA ASP A 80 -6.11 -3.15 -6.55
C ASP A 80 -7.43 -3.89 -6.32
N ILE A 81 -7.81 -4.75 -7.26
CA ILE A 81 -9.00 -5.60 -7.18
C ILE A 81 -8.55 -7.04 -7.30
N SER A 82 -8.50 -7.76 -6.18
CA SER A 82 -8.03 -9.15 -6.20
C SER A 82 -8.30 -9.93 -4.92
N SER A 83 -8.41 -11.25 -5.06
CA SER A 83 -8.61 -12.18 -3.94
C SER A 83 -7.56 -12.02 -2.84
N GLY A 84 -7.91 -12.39 -1.60
CA GLY A 84 -7.14 -12.08 -0.39
C GLY A 84 -5.66 -12.50 -0.43
N LEU A 85 -5.37 -13.65 -1.04
CA LEU A 85 -4.01 -14.21 -1.13
C LEU A 85 -3.27 -13.82 -2.42
N ASN A 86 -3.85 -13.00 -3.30
CA ASN A 86 -3.15 -12.57 -4.49
C ASN A 86 -2.06 -11.55 -4.13
N THR A 87 -0.81 -11.94 -4.39
CA THR A 87 0.40 -11.14 -4.18
C THR A 87 0.69 -10.19 -5.35
N ARG A 88 0.01 -10.35 -6.49
CA ARG A 88 0.12 -9.46 -7.67
C ARG A 88 -0.67 -8.16 -7.47
N ARG A 89 -0.22 -7.36 -6.51
CA ARG A 89 -0.79 -6.06 -6.12
C ARG A 89 -0.14 -4.93 -6.91
N LYS A 90 -0.49 -4.83 -8.20
CA LYS A 90 0.16 -3.89 -9.13
C LYS A 90 0.05 -2.44 -8.64
N GLY A 91 -1.10 -2.06 -8.07
CA GLY A 91 -1.30 -0.74 -7.49
C GLY A 91 -0.36 -0.47 -6.33
N LEU A 92 -0.25 -1.42 -5.39
CA LEU A 92 0.67 -1.29 -4.25
C LEU A 92 2.14 -1.16 -4.69
N TRP A 93 2.59 -2.00 -5.63
CA TRP A 93 3.96 -1.96 -6.12
C TRP A 93 4.28 -0.65 -6.83
N ARG A 94 3.32 -0.07 -7.55
CA ARG A 94 3.47 1.24 -8.19
C ARG A 94 3.57 2.36 -7.14
N LEU A 95 2.72 2.33 -6.10
CA LEU A 95 2.82 3.28 -4.98
C LEU A 95 4.19 3.23 -4.32
N ILE A 96 4.70 2.04 -4.00
CA ILE A 96 6.02 1.90 -3.36
C ILE A 96 7.12 2.44 -4.27
N ARG A 97 7.06 2.17 -5.58
CA ARG A 97 8.01 2.70 -6.55
C ARG A 97 7.97 4.23 -6.61
N ASP A 98 6.79 4.80 -6.77
CA ASP A 98 6.61 6.24 -6.90
C ASP A 98 7.04 6.96 -5.60
N ALA A 99 6.73 6.39 -4.43
CA ALA A 99 7.16 6.92 -3.14
C ALA A 99 8.69 6.94 -2.96
N ARG A 100 9.41 5.98 -3.55
CA ARG A 100 10.89 5.97 -3.56
C ARG A 100 11.46 7.03 -4.51
N THR A 101 10.75 7.35 -5.58
CA THR A 101 11.19 8.32 -6.60
C THR A 101 10.84 9.76 -6.22
N ILE A 102 9.77 9.98 -5.46
CA ILE A 102 9.25 11.30 -5.04
C ILE A 102 10.17 12.06 -4.08
N THR A 103 11.40 11.59 -3.86
CA THR A 103 12.43 12.29 -3.08
C THR A 103 13.00 13.55 -3.76
N PHE A 104 12.67 13.90 -5.02
CA PHE A 104 13.38 14.99 -5.73
C PHE A 104 12.57 16.04 -6.52
N LEU A 105 11.27 16.26 -6.28
CA LEU A 105 10.52 17.39 -6.88
C LEU A 105 9.51 18.07 -5.94
#